data_AF-A0A538A4Y4-F1
#
_entry.id   AF-A0A538A4Y4-F1
#
_cell.length_a   1.000
_cell.length_b   1.000
_cell.length_c   1.000
_cell.angle_alpha   90.00
_cell.angle_beta   90.00
_cell.angle_gamma   90.00
#
_symmetry.space_group_name_H-M   'P 1'
#
loop_
_entity.id
_entity.type
_entity.pdbx_description
1 polymer ?
#
loop_
_entity_poly.entity_id
_entity_poly.type
_entity_poly.pdbx_seq_one_letter_code
_entity_poly.pdbx_strand_id
1 'polypeptide(L)'
;MCQIAGGAIGVAITTTIFTITSENDLDSKATTAGHNLTDHQVAVLHGQLAGTKAATDALHQLPQSAQNVIVPIIKDSFAAGVQAGFRFVAIAALLGLLISLFFVGGRLLPRRSAEPERAGA
;
A
#
# COMPACT_ATOMS: atom_id res chain seq x y z
N MET A 1 23.65 -6.62 -2.06
CA MET A 1 22.37 -7.22 -2.51
C MET A 1 21.16 -6.69 -1.72
N CYS A 2 21.22 -5.44 -1.22
CA CYS A 2 20.13 -4.86 -0.41
C CYS A 2 18.87 -4.53 -1.22
N GLN A 3 18.92 -4.49 -2.55
CA GLN A 3 17.72 -4.33 -3.38
C GLN A 3 16.83 -5.58 -3.38
N ILE A 4 17.40 -6.78 -3.31
CA ILE A 4 16.60 -8.03 -3.24
C ILE A 4 15.96 -8.15 -1.85
N ALA A 5 16.73 -7.93 -0.77
CA ALA A 5 16.20 -7.95 0.59
C ALA A 5 15.24 -6.79 0.86
N GLY A 6 15.58 -5.57 0.45
CA GLY A 6 14.74 -4.38 0.60
C GLY A 6 13.48 -4.44 -0.27
N GLY A 7 13.56 -4.98 -1.47
CA GLY A 7 12.41 -5.23 -2.35
C GLY A 7 11.44 -6.23 -1.73
N ALA A 8 11.94 -7.35 -1.19
CA ALA A 8 11.10 -8.34 -0.52
C ALA A 8 10.41 -7.78 0.73
N ILE A 9 11.12 -7.02 1.56
CA ILE A 9 10.56 -6.37 2.76
C ILE A 9 9.51 -5.33 2.37
N GLY A 10 9.80 -4.50 1.36
CA GLY A 10 8.86 -3.49 0.86
C GLY A 10 7.56 -4.13 0.36
N VAL A 11 7.67 -5.19 -0.46
CA VAL A 11 6.51 -5.95 -0.94
C VAL A 11 5.73 -6.54 0.24
N ALA A 12 6.39 -7.19 1.20
CA ALA A 12 5.72 -7.78 2.36
C ALA A 12 4.94 -6.74 3.18
N ILE A 13 5.52 -5.56 3.43
CA ILE A 13 4.85 -4.48 4.18
C ILE A 13 3.67 -3.92 3.37
N THR A 14 3.87 -3.63 2.08
CA THR A 14 2.80 -3.11 1.22
C THR A 14 1.65 -4.11 1.09
N THR A 15 1.93 -5.41 0.98
CA THR A 15 0.92 -6.47 1.00
C THR A 15 0.14 -6.47 2.31
N THR A 16 0.82 -6.40 3.46
CA THR A 16 0.14 -6.35 4.77
C THR A 16 -0.76 -5.13 4.90
N ILE A 17 -0.29 -3.94 4.48
CA ILE A 17 -1.08 -2.71 4.52
C ILE A 17 -2.30 -2.81 3.61
N PHE A 18 -2.10 -3.34 2.39
CA PHE A 18 -3.18 -3.59 1.45
C PHE A 18 -4.24 -4.52 2.07
N THR A 19 -3.82 -5.67 2.59
CA THR A 19 -4.71 -6.67 3.20
C THR A 19 -5.51 -6.06 4.35
N ILE A 20 -4.86 -5.47 5.36
CA ILE A 20 -5.55 -4.90 6.53
C ILE A 20 -6.53 -3.80 6.13
N THR A 21 -6.14 -2.92 5.19
CA THR A 21 -7.00 -1.80 4.78
C THR A 21 -8.20 -2.28 4.00
N SER A 22 -8.01 -3.19 3.05
CA SER A 22 -9.10 -3.73 2.25
C SER A 22 -10.08 -4.55 3.07
N GLU A 23 -9.60 -5.31 4.05
CA GLU A 23 -10.45 -6.10 4.95
C GLU A 23 -11.32 -5.22 5.84
N ASN A 24 -10.73 -4.19 6.47
CA ASN A 24 -11.47 -3.27 7.32
C ASN A 24 -12.52 -2.46 6.54
N ASP A 25 -12.21 -2.05 5.31
CA ASP A 25 -13.17 -1.33 4.46
C ASP A 25 -14.32 -2.24 3.99
N LEU A 26 -14.00 -3.48 3.64
CA LEU A 26 -14.99 -4.49 3.26
C LEU A 26 -15.95 -4.80 4.41
N ASP A 27 -15.43 -5.06 5.61
CA ASP A 27 -16.23 -5.40 6.79
C ASP A 27 -17.17 -4.24 7.19
N SER A 28 -16.64 -3.01 7.20
CA SER A 28 -17.42 -1.79 7.44
C SER A 28 -18.58 -1.62 6.44
N LYS A 29 -18.32 -1.82 5.14
CA LYS A 29 -19.34 -1.70 4.09
C LYS A 29 -20.37 -2.82 4.13
N ALA A 30 -19.96 -4.05 4.43
CA ALA A 30 -20.88 -5.17 4.59
C ALA A 30 -21.84 -4.96 5.76
N THR A 31 -21.32 -4.51 6.89
CA THR A 31 -22.11 -4.16 8.07
C THR A 31 -23.10 -3.02 7.77
N THR A 32 -22.64 -2.00 7.03
CA THR A 32 -23.48 -0.86 6.61
C THR A 32 -24.60 -1.26 5.64
N ALA A 33 -24.35 -2.27 4.78
CA ALA A 33 -25.36 -2.81 3.87
C ALA A 33 -26.44 -3.67 4.57
N GLY A 34 -26.37 -3.83 5.89
CA GLY A 34 -27.37 -4.57 6.68
C GLY A 34 -27.22 -6.09 6.57
N HIS A 35 -26.08 -6.58 6.09
CA HIS A 35 -25.77 -8.00 6.04
C HIS A 35 -24.76 -8.34 7.13
N ASN A 36 -25.23 -9.00 8.19
CA ASN A 36 -24.35 -9.81 9.03
C ASN A 36 -23.89 -10.98 8.17
N LEU A 37 -22.72 -10.83 7.55
CA LEU A 37 -22.12 -11.88 6.75
C LEU A 37 -21.75 -13.05 7.68
N THR A 38 -22.09 -14.25 7.26
CA THR A 38 -21.59 -15.47 7.91
C THR A 38 -20.08 -15.59 7.70
N ASP A 39 -19.37 -16.28 8.59
CA ASP A 39 -17.92 -16.52 8.48
C ASP A 39 -17.52 -17.09 7.10
N HIS A 40 -18.39 -17.91 6.51
CA HIS A 40 -18.19 -18.45 5.16
C HIS A 40 -18.25 -17.36 4.08
N GLN A 41 -19.18 -16.42 4.17
CA GLN A 41 -19.30 -15.32 3.21
C GLN A 41 -18.13 -14.35 3.31
N VAL A 42 -17.64 -14.10 4.54
CA VAL A 42 -16.40 -13.34 4.78
C VAL A 42 -15.21 -14.03 4.09
N ALA A 43 -15.05 -15.35 4.28
CA ALA A 43 -13.98 -16.11 3.64
C ALA A 43 -14.03 -16.09 2.10
N VAL A 44 -15.23 -16.10 1.50
CA VAL A 44 -15.41 -15.96 0.04
C VAL A 44 -15.04 -14.56 -0.43
N LEU A 45 -15.44 -13.52 0.31
CA LEU A 45 -15.10 -12.13 -0.03
C LEU A 45 -13.59 -11.87 0.10
N HIS A 46 -12.94 -12.40 1.14
CA HIS A 46 -11.48 -12.42 1.27
C HIS A 46 -10.83 -13.12 0.08
N GLY A 47 -11.34 -14.31 -0.27
CA GLY A 47 -10.87 -15.04 -1.43
C GLY A 47 -11.01 -14.23 -2.72
N GLN A 48 -12.02 -13.37 -2.85
CA GLN A 48 -12.22 -12.55 -4.04
C GLN A 48 -11.32 -11.32 -4.07
N LEU A 49 -11.04 -10.72 -2.91
CA LEU A 49 -10.01 -9.69 -2.73
C LEU A 49 -8.61 -10.21 -3.05
N ALA A 50 -8.34 -11.46 -2.71
CA ALA A 50 -7.12 -12.18 -3.08
C ALA A 50 -7.12 -12.68 -4.54
N GLY A 51 -8.21 -12.49 -5.30
CA GLY A 51 -8.33 -12.90 -6.71
C GLY A 51 -8.37 -14.42 -6.92
N THR A 52 -8.80 -15.19 -5.91
CA THR A 52 -8.86 -16.65 -6.00
C THR A 52 -9.99 -17.11 -6.91
N LYS A 53 -9.71 -18.16 -7.69
CA LYS A 53 -10.68 -18.74 -8.63
C LYS A 53 -11.93 -19.26 -7.92
N ALA A 54 -11.77 -19.90 -6.76
CA ALA A 54 -12.87 -20.42 -5.97
C ALA A 54 -13.84 -19.32 -5.50
N ALA A 55 -13.31 -18.14 -5.15
CA ALA A 55 -14.15 -17.02 -4.75
C ALA A 55 -14.87 -16.38 -5.93
N THR A 56 -14.23 -16.33 -7.11
CA THR A 56 -14.88 -15.88 -8.35
C THR A 56 -16.03 -16.82 -8.70
N ASP A 57 -15.80 -18.13 -8.68
CA ASP A 57 -16.82 -19.13 -8.97
C ASP A 57 -18.00 -19.06 -7.97
N ALA A 58 -17.72 -18.81 -6.69
CA ALA A 58 -18.76 -18.60 -5.67
C ALA A 58 -19.57 -17.30 -5.90
N LEU A 59 -18.92 -16.22 -6.36
CA LEU A 59 -19.59 -14.97 -6.70
C LEU A 59 -20.56 -15.14 -7.87
N HIS A 60 -20.16 -15.92 -8.88
CA HIS A 60 -20.97 -16.23 -10.06
C HIS A 60 -22.22 -17.07 -9.75
N GLN A 61 -22.25 -17.77 -8.61
CA GLN A 61 -23.41 -18.54 -8.15
C GLN A 61 -24.46 -17.67 -7.45
N LEU A 62 -24.14 -16.43 -7.10
CA LEU A 62 -25.08 -15.53 -6.43
C LEU A 62 -26.11 -14.95 -7.43
N PRO A 63 -27.33 -14.62 -6.96
CA PRO A 63 -28.31 -13.89 -7.76
C PRO A 63 -27.74 -12.56 -8.26
N GLN A 64 -28.16 -12.14 -9.46
CA GLN A 64 -27.65 -10.93 -10.11
C GLN A 64 -27.89 -9.65 -9.28
N SER A 65 -28.97 -9.62 -8.49
CA SER A 65 -29.25 -8.54 -7.52
C SER A 65 -28.21 -8.46 -6.41
N ALA A 66 -27.70 -9.59 -5.91
CA ALA A 66 -26.65 -9.63 -4.90
C ALA A 66 -25.28 -9.27 -5.50
N GLN A 67 -25.00 -9.72 -6.73
CA GLN A 67 -23.78 -9.34 -7.44
C GLN A 67 -23.67 -7.82 -7.66
N ASN A 68 -24.78 -7.16 -7.99
CA ASN A 68 -24.84 -5.71 -8.18
C ASN A 68 -24.49 -4.90 -6.91
N VAL A 69 -24.64 -5.50 -5.74
CA VAL A 69 -24.28 -4.87 -4.45
C VAL A 69 -22.84 -5.24 -4.06
N ILE A 70 -22.47 -6.51 -4.22
CA ILE A 70 -21.19 -7.03 -3.73
C ILE A 70 -20.01 -6.61 -4.61
N VAL A 71 -20.16 -6.63 -5.94
CA VAL A 71 -19.05 -6.30 -6.87
C VAL A 71 -18.52 -4.87 -6.67
N PRO A 72 -19.36 -3.82 -6.55
CA PRO A 72 -18.89 -2.47 -6.25
C PRO A 72 -18.14 -2.38 -4.92
N ILE A 73 -18.66 -3.03 -3.86
CA ILE A 73 -18.02 -3.03 -2.54
C ILE A 73 -16.61 -3.60 -2.63
N ILE A 74 -16.43 -4.76 -3.28
CA ILE A 74 -15.11 -5.39 -3.47
C ILE A 74 -14.16 -4.47 -4.25
N LYS A 75 -14.64 -3.85 -5.33
CA LYS A 75 -13.82 -2.94 -6.15
C LYS A 75 -13.36 -1.73 -5.35
N ASP A 76 -14.23 -1.15 -4.55
CA ASP A 76 -13.89 0.00 -3.73
C ASP A 76 -12.91 -0.38 -2.61
N SER A 77 -13.11 -1.53 -1.96
CA SER A 77 -12.20 -2.02 -0.91
C SER A 77 -10.83 -2.40 -1.46
N PHE A 78 -10.77 -2.94 -2.69
CA PHE A 78 -9.51 -3.15 -3.41
C PHE A 78 -8.81 -1.80 -3.69
N ALA A 79 -9.54 -0.82 -4.22
CA ALA A 79 -9.00 0.50 -4.50
C ALA A 79 -8.48 1.19 -3.23
N ALA A 80 -9.18 1.08 -2.11
CA ALA A 80 -8.75 1.59 -0.82
C ALA A 80 -7.42 0.97 -0.37
N GLY A 81 -7.27 -0.35 -0.52
CA GLY A 81 -6.02 -1.05 -0.23
C GLY A 81 -4.86 -0.58 -1.11
N VAL A 82 -5.09 -0.45 -2.42
CA VAL A 82 -4.09 0.04 -3.38
C VAL A 82 -3.67 1.48 -3.03
N GLN A 83 -4.63 2.35 -2.73
CA GLN A 83 -4.38 3.73 -2.36
C GLN A 83 -3.56 3.83 -1.07
N ALA A 84 -3.87 3.02 -0.06
CA ALA A 84 -3.12 2.98 1.19
C ALA A 84 -1.68 2.48 0.98
N GLY A 85 -1.51 1.42 0.17
CA GLY A 85 -0.20 0.91 -0.21
C GLY A 85 0.67 1.96 -0.92
N PHE A 86 0.13 2.65 -1.93
CA PHE A 86 0.85 3.72 -2.62
C PHE A 86 1.18 4.90 -1.71
N ARG A 87 0.27 5.27 -0.80
CA ARG A 87 0.51 6.36 0.15
C ARG A 87 1.65 6.02 1.10
N PHE A 88 1.73 4.78 1.58
CA PHE A 88 2.86 4.31 2.37
C PHE A 88 4.18 4.39 1.59
N VAL A 89 4.20 3.86 0.36
CA VAL A 89 5.40 3.90 -0.50
C VAL A 89 5.85 5.34 -0.76
N ALA A 90 4.92 6.27 -1.01
CA ALA A 90 5.22 7.68 -1.21
C ALA A 90 5.85 8.32 0.03
N ILE A 91 5.32 8.05 1.23
CA ILE A 91 5.89 8.53 2.50
C ILE A 91 7.29 7.96 2.71
N ALA A 92 7.48 6.66 2.51
CA ALA A 92 8.77 6.00 2.66
C ALA A 92 9.82 6.58 1.68
N ALA A 93 9.42 6.81 0.43
CA ALA A 93 10.28 7.44 -0.58
C ALA A 93 10.65 8.87 -0.21
N LEU A 94 9.70 9.67 0.27
CA LEU A 94 9.94 11.04 0.73
C LEU A 94 10.93 11.06 1.90
N LEU A 95 10.75 10.19 2.90
CA LEU A 95 11.67 10.07 4.03
C LEU A 95 13.07 9.66 3.58
N GLY A 96 13.18 8.68 2.67
CA GLY A 96 14.46 8.28 2.09
C GLY A 96 15.16 9.42 1.35
N LEU A 97 14.40 10.22 0.58
CA LEU A 97 14.90 11.41 -0.10
C LEU A 97 15.42 12.46 0.89
N LEU A 98 14.65 12.77 1.94
CA LEU A 98 15.04 13.74 2.97
C LEU A 98 16.33 13.28 3.68
N ILE A 99 16.40 12.02 4.10
CA ILE A 99 17.61 11.46 4.73
C ILE A 99 18.80 11.60 3.77
N SER A 100 18.64 11.27 2.48
CA SER A 100 19.70 11.41 1.49
C SER A 100 20.17 12.86 1.33
N LEU A 101 19.23 13.81 1.26
CA LEU A 101 19.56 15.23 1.13
C LEU A 101 20.36 15.75 2.34
N PHE A 102 19.90 15.47 3.55
CA PHE A 102 20.52 16.01 4.77
C PHE A 102 21.81 15.29 5.17
N PHE A 103 21.88 13.97 5.06
CA PHE A 103 23.04 13.19 5.53
C PHE A 103 24.10 12.92 4.45
N VAL A 104 23.71 12.77 3.19
CA VAL A 104 24.65 12.51 2.08
C VAL A 104 25.01 13.81 1.37
N GLY A 105 24.02 14.66 1.09
CA GLY A 105 24.21 15.96 0.42
C GLY A 105 24.89 17.05 1.26
N GLY A 106 24.80 16.98 2.60
CA GLY A 106 25.39 17.97 3.51
C GLY A 106 26.93 18.06 3.49
N ARG A 107 27.62 17.07 2.91
CA ARG A 107 29.10 17.05 2.79
C ARG A 107 29.63 17.79 1.55
N LEU A 108 28.73 18.33 0.72
CA LEU A 108 29.05 19.10 -0.48
C LEU A 108 28.95 20.63 -0.28
N LEU A 109 28.79 21.10 0.96
CA LEU A 109 29.01 22.52 1.26
C LEU A 109 30.44 22.88 0.81
N PRO A 110 30.60 23.83 -0.12
CA PRO A 110 31.90 24.16 -0.68
C PRO A 110 32.83 24.53 0.47
N ARG A 111 33.90 23.75 0.63
CA ARG A 111 35.05 24.18 1.42
C ARG A 111 35.53 25.45 0.71
N ARG A 112 35.11 26.61 1.21
CA ARG A 112 35.60 27.91 0.78
C ARG A 112 37.10 27.79 0.91
N SER A 113 37.79 27.63 -0.22
CA SER A 113 39.24 27.73 -0.28
C SER A 113 39.54 29.12 0.26
N ALA A 114 39.93 29.17 1.53
CA ALA A 114 40.60 30.33 2.08
C ALA A 114 41.88 30.41 1.27
N GLU A 115 41.85 31.21 0.21
CA GLU A 115 43.03 31.61 -0.50
C GLU A 115 43.83 32.46 0.50
N PRO A 116 44.98 31.99 1.00
CA PRO A 116 45.77 32.81 1.88
C PRO A 116 46.36 33.90 0.99
N GLU A 117 45.91 35.11 1.26
CA GLU A 117 46.61 36.36 1.00
C GLU A 117 48.12 36.14 1.10
N ARG A 118 48.77 35.94 -0.05
CA ARG A 118 50.22 36.09 -0.15
C ARG A 118 50.49 37.57 -0.34
N ALA A 119 50.52 38.25 0.78
CA ALA A 119 51.38 39.41 0.95
C ALA A 119 52.84 39.00 0.69
N GLY A 120 53.54 39.74 -0.16
CA GLY A 120 55.00 39.85 -0.16
C GLY A 120 55.74 39.09 -1.26
N ALA A 121 56.07 39.78 -2.36
CA ALA A 121 57.43 40.11 -2.79
C ALA A 121 57.39 41.05 -4.00
#